data_AF-A0A974UF81-F1
#
_entry.id   AF-A0A974UF81-F1
#
_cell.length_a   1.000
_cell.length_b   1.000
_cell.length_c   1.000
_cell.angle_alpha   90.00
_cell.angle_beta   90.00
_cell.angle_gamma   90.00
#
_symmetry.space_group_name_H-M   'P 1'
#
loop_
_entity.id
_entity.type
_entity.pdbx_description
1 polymer ?
#
loop_
_entity_poly.entity_id
_entity_poly.type
_entity_poly.pdbx_seq_one_letter_code
_entity_poly.pdbx_strand_id
1 'polypeptide(L)'
;MSGFDRRLVAPIGGQLDTEKHGAFFEPDIKFMCRNDIEMCKCFGFRTEVLEENNLEFIVEGQINDENVISKLKNNDIEKKAFIEETVEELKELKARNPHLYVGGGCFGPFTLVGTMLGVENVCMSCIKSPAYVEELLHIAKSFIMDIAKACQENGADFFWIAEPTAVLLSPAMYKRFSGNYIKEIYSCISIPGFLHVCGDTTPHTKELVNTGAKCLSLDSVVDFRDMAHIVPSDIVLMGNVSPINMKLLDQEKIVEEVASLNRDMKNYYNFVMSSGCLIPEETAEENIKALFRNTKDSVVQDINTCRNINLLFNHLISHGDKDSLECIHEHNLTSKEVVAAIEESLTYIVRKRQDGKLDSKQYTLIFEEIEKIISRLDIREQEIYVDGGYRKLNSESLEMLQKGDGCYGEFSS
;
A
#
# COMPACT_ATOMS: atom_id res chain seq x y z
N MET A 1 -17.02 2.06 3.89
CA MET A 1 -16.70 0.89 4.73
C MET A 1 -16.95 1.26 6.19
N SER A 2 -17.73 0.48 6.93
CA SER A 2 -17.60 0.44 8.39
C SER A 2 -16.17 -0.03 8.68
N GLY A 3 -15.43 0.65 9.55
CA GLY A 3 -14.03 0.32 9.84
C GLY A 3 -13.88 -1.13 10.34
N PHE A 4 -12.65 -1.63 10.41
CA PHE A 4 -12.42 -2.99 10.88
C PHE A 4 -12.52 -3.08 12.42
N ASP A 5 -13.29 -4.03 12.93
CA ASP A 5 -13.45 -4.26 14.39
C ASP A 5 -12.18 -4.84 15.04
N ARG A 6 -11.24 -5.30 14.21
CA ARG A 6 -9.88 -5.71 14.58
C ARG A 6 -8.92 -5.40 13.44
N ARG A 7 -7.62 -5.46 13.69
CA ARG A 7 -6.65 -5.30 12.60
C ARG A 7 -6.68 -6.51 11.67
N LEU A 8 -6.70 -6.25 10.38
CA LEU A 8 -6.59 -7.29 9.37
C LEU A 8 -5.13 -7.56 9.01
N VAL A 9 -4.84 -8.80 8.62
CA VAL A 9 -3.51 -9.26 8.19
C VAL A 9 -3.60 -9.99 6.86
N ALA A 10 -2.78 -9.59 5.90
CA ALA A 10 -2.85 -10.07 4.52
C ALA A 10 -1.48 -10.11 3.81
N PRO A 11 -0.49 -10.88 4.30
CA PRO A 11 0.84 -10.92 3.69
C PRO A 11 0.81 -11.34 2.22
N ILE A 12 1.71 -10.76 1.43
CA ILE A 12 1.88 -11.07 0.01
C ILE A 12 2.81 -12.28 -0.09
N GLY A 13 2.31 -13.43 -0.53
CA GLY A 13 3.10 -14.66 -0.58
C GLY A 13 2.35 -15.84 -1.17
N GLY A 14 2.86 -16.41 -2.26
CA GLY A 14 2.32 -17.64 -2.87
C GLY A 14 2.48 -18.89 -2.00
N GLN A 15 3.34 -18.84 -0.98
CA GLN A 15 3.62 -19.96 -0.06
C GLN A 15 2.86 -19.92 1.25
N LEU A 16 1.96 -18.96 1.44
CA LEU A 16 0.96 -19.01 2.51
C LEU A 16 -0.14 -20.02 2.16
N ASP A 17 0.29 -21.17 1.64
CA ASP A 17 -0.55 -22.32 1.46
C ASP A 17 -0.89 -22.84 2.85
N THR A 18 -2.03 -22.35 3.32
CA THR A 18 -2.63 -22.69 4.61
C THR A 18 -2.84 -24.20 4.75
N GLU A 19 -2.86 -24.95 3.64
CA GLU A 19 -2.94 -26.41 3.65
C GLU A 19 -1.60 -27.08 4.00
N LYS A 20 -0.46 -26.51 3.57
CA LYS A 20 0.88 -27.04 3.92
C LYS A 20 1.30 -26.70 5.34
N HIS A 21 0.90 -25.54 5.84
CA HIS A 21 1.38 -25.01 7.13
C HIS A 21 0.32 -25.03 8.26
N GLY A 22 -0.89 -25.52 7.96
CA GLY A 22 -1.97 -25.72 8.94
C GLY A 22 -2.67 -24.44 9.39
N ALA A 23 -3.57 -24.59 10.38
CA ALA A 23 -4.46 -23.55 10.93
C ALA A 23 -3.75 -22.36 11.62
N PHE A 24 -2.43 -22.23 11.52
CA PHE A 24 -1.67 -21.14 12.13
C PHE A 24 -1.65 -19.87 11.29
N PHE A 25 -1.82 -19.99 9.97
CA PHE A 25 -1.86 -18.88 9.03
C PHE A 25 -3.29 -18.66 8.57
N GLU A 26 -3.98 -17.73 9.21
CA GLU A 26 -5.35 -17.34 8.85
C GLU A 26 -5.32 -15.89 8.35
N PRO A 27 -4.95 -15.65 7.09
CA PRO A 27 -5.03 -14.32 6.50
C PRO A 27 -6.48 -13.91 6.34
N ASP A 28 -6.73 -12.60 6.37
CA ASP A 28 -8.06 -12.02 6.16
C ASP A 28 -8.38 -11.85 4.66
N ILE A 29 -7.34 -11.80 3.84
CA ILE A 29 -7.40 -11.54 2.41
C ILE A 29 -6.49 -12.54 1.72
N LYS A 30 -7.00 -13.18 0.66
CA LYS A 30 -6.20 -13.97 -0.29
C LYS A 30 -6.46 -13.47 -1.70
N PHE A 31 -5.47 -13.58 -2.55
CA PHE A 31 -5.65 -13.29 -3.97
C PHE A 31 -4.74 -14.16 -4.80
N MET A 32 -5.13 -14.32 -6.05
CA MET A 32 -4.25 -14.79 -7.10
C MET A 32 -3.77 -13.61 -7.93
N CYS A 33 -2.56 -13.71 -8.46
CA CYS A 33 -2.01 -12.73 -9.39
C CYS A 33 -1.43 -13.49 -10.58
N ARG A 34 -2.06 -13.35 -11.74
CA ARG A 34 -1.60 -14.01 -12.96
C ARG A 34 -0.26 -13.45 -13.42
N ASN A 35 0.61 -14.35 -13.89
CA ASN A 35 1.97 -14.05 -14.31
C ASN A 35 1.99 -13.31 -15.67
N ASP A 36 2.86 -12.30 -15.77
CA ASP A 36 3.01 -11.46 -16.96
C ASP A 36 3.59 -12.19 -18.18
N ILE A 37 4.45 -13.18 -17.98
CA ILE A 37 4.97 -14.05 -19.06
C ILE A 37 3.85 -14.90 -19.64
N GLU A 38 3.00 -15.51 -18.81
CA GLU A 38 1.84 -16.27 -19.28
C GLU A 38 0.87 -15.38 -20.08
N MET A 39 0.62 -14.17 -19.57
CA MET A 39 -0.18 -13.18 -20.28
C MET A 39 0.44 -12.83 -21.63
N CYS A 40 1.76 -12.65 -21.71
CA CYS A 40 2.47 -12.43 -22.98
C CYS A 40 2.32 -13.63 -23.94
N LYS A 41 2.33 -14.88 -23.45
CA LYS A 41 2.08 -16.07 -24.31
C LYS A 41 0.69 -16.03 -24.95
N CYS A 42 -0.33 -15.49 -24.28
CA CYS A 42 -1.67 -15.27 -24.88
C CYS A 42 -1.64 -14.31 -26.07
N PHE A 43 -0.60 -13.48 -26.18
CA PHE A 43 -0.36 -12.62 -27.33
C PHE A 43 0.55 -13.27 -28.39
N GLY A 44 0.93 -14.54 -28.21
CA GLY A 44 1.76 -15.29 -29.15
C GLY A 44 3.26 -15.04 -29.02
N PHE A 45 3.72 -14.43 -27.92
CA PHE A 45 5.15 -14.25 -27.68
C PHE A 45 5.83 -15.59 -27.35
N ARG A 46 7.01 -15.79 -27.94
CA ARG A 46 7.87 -16.91 -27.60
C ARG A 46 8.65 -16.61 -26.32
N THR A 47 8.88 -17.66 -25.54
CA THR A 47 9.68 -17.64 -24.32
C THR A 47 10.89 -18.55 -24.44
N GLU A 48 11.89 -18.29 -23.60
CA GLU A 48 13.02 -19.16 -23.35
C GLU A 48 13.17 -19.37 -21.83
N VAL A 49 13.77 -20.50 -21.45
CA VAL A 49 14.00 -20.86 -20.04
C VAL A 49 15.49 -20.92 -19.79
N LEU A 50 15.96 -20.21 -18.78
CA LEU A 50 17.33 -20.31 -18.30
C LEU A 50 17.49 -21.60 -17.51
N GLU A 51 18.35 -22.51 -17.98
CA GLU A 51 18.54 -23.83 -17.38
C GLU A 51 19.06 -23.76 -15.92
N GLU A 52 19.84 -22.74 -15.57
CA GLU A 52 20.49 -22.64 -14.25
C GLU A 52 19.51 -22.43 -13.09
N ASN A 53 18.43 -21.68 -13.32
CA ASN A 53 17.47 -21.30 -12.28
C ASN A 53 16.00 -21.53 -12.69
N ASN A 54 15.78 -22.20 -13.83
CA ASN A 54 14.45 -22.46 -14.40
C ASN A 54 13.61 -21.18 -14.57
N LEU A 55 14.26 -20.04 -14.80
CA LEU A 55 13.59 -18.75 -14.99
C LEU A 55 13.20 -18.59 -16.46
N GLU A 56 11.90 -18.48 -16.70
CA GLU A 56 11.35 -18.19 -18.02
C GLU A 56 11.39 -16.70 -18.31
N PHE A 57 11.62 -16.31 -19.57
CA PHE A 57 11.59 -14.92 -20.02
C PHE A 57 11.09 -14.82 -21.47
N ILE A 58 10.59 -13.64 -21.85
CA ILE A 58 10.15 -13.34 -23.21
C ILE A 58 11.35 -13.05 -24.09
N VAL A 59 11.42 -13.68 -25.28
CA VAL A 59 12.47 -13.39 -26.26
C VAL A 59 12.31 -11.95 -26.76
N GLU A 60 13.35 -11.13 -26.65
CA GLU A 60 13.28 -9.72 -27.05
C GLU A 60 13.18 -9.54 -28.58
N GLY A 61 12.76 -8.34 -29.02
CA GLY A 61 12.74 -7.96 -30.44
C GLY A 61 11.61 -8.61 -31.27
N GLN A 62 10.61 -9.20 -30.61
CA GLN A 62 9.48 -9.85 -31.29
C GLN A 62 8.46 -8.85 -31.88
N ILE A 63 8.40 -7.61 -31.38
CA ILE A 63 7.59 -6.53 -31.97
C ILE A 63 8.48 -5.69 -32.89
N ASN A 64 8.48 -6.02 -34.18
CA ASN A 64 9.39 -5.45 -35.17
C ASN A 64 8.70 -4.70 -36.33
N ASP A 65 7.37 -4.78 -36.44
CA ASP A 65 6.57 -4.04 -37.41
C ASP A 65 5.10 -3.85 -36.98
N GLU A 66 4.34 -3.06 -37.76
CA GLU A 66 2.90 -2.80 -37.52
C GLU A 66 2.00 -4.04 -37.69
N ASN A 67 2.44 -5.04 -38.46
CA ASN A 67 1.67 -6.27 -38.64
C ASN A 67 1.66 -7.10 -37.35
N VAL A 68 2.75 -7.08 -36.58
CA VAL A 68 2.79 -7.73 -35.26
C VAL A 68 1.75 -7.09 -34.33
N ILE A 69 1.71 -5.76 -34.25
CA ILE A 69 0.73 -5.05 -33.40
C ILE A 69 -0.71 -5.40 -33.79
N SER A 70 -0.99 -5.50 -35.10
CA SER A 70 -2.29 -5.91 -35.60
C SER A 70 -2.66 -7.35 -35.17
N LYS A 71 -1.69 -8.26 -35.09
CA LYS A 71 -1.90 -9.63 -34.58
C LYS A 71 -2.15 -9.65 -33.08
N LEU A 72 -1.45 -8.82 -32.29
CA LEU A 72 -1.68 -8.73 -30.83
C LEU A 72 -3.14 -8.39 -30.49
N LYS A 73 -3.82 -7.63 -31.36
CA LYS A 73 -5.24 -7.28 -31.23
C LYS A 73 -6.17 -8.48 -31.42
N ASN A 74 -5.78 -9.50 -32.22
CA ASN A 74 -6.69 -10.53 -32.74
C ASN A 74 -6.54 -11.94 -32.09
N ASN A 75 -5.70 -12.11 -31.07
CA ASN A 75 -5.49 -13.41 -30.40
C ASN A 75 -6.58 -13.72 -29.35
N ASP A 76 -7.84 -13.78 -29.78
CA ASP A 76 -8.99 -13.90 -28.86
C ASP A 76 -9.13 -15.30 -28.25
N ILE A 77 -8.67 -16.35 -28.94
CA ILE A 77 -8.83 -17.74 -28.47
C ILE A 77 -7.95 -18.01 -27.24
N GLU A 78 -6.65 -17.71 -27.35
CA GLU A 78 -5.68 -17.92 -26.27
C GLU A 78 -5.97 -17.04 -25.06
N LYS A 79 -6.36 -15.77 -25.30
CA LYS A 79 -6.81 -14.86 -24.24
C LYS A 79 -8.04 -15.40 -23.53
N LYS A 80 -9.02 -15.91 -24.27
CA LYS A 80 -10.24 -16.47 -23.69
C LYS A 80 -9.95 -17.71 -22.84
N ALA A 81 -9.11 -18.64 -23.34
CA ALA A 81 -8.73 -19.83 -22.59
C ALA A 81 -8.02 -19.47 -21.28
N PHE A 82 -7.13 -18.47 -21.31
CA PHE A 82 -6.45 -17.96 -20.12
C PHE A 82 -7.41 -17.32 -19.10
N ILE A 83 -8.41 -16.56 -19.58
CA ILE A 83 -9.44 -15.98 -18.72
C ILE A 83 -10.29 -17.09 -18.08
N GLU A 84 -10.66 -18.13 -18.83
CA GLU A 84 -11.42 -19.27 -18.31
C GLU A 84 -10.64 -20.02 -17.22
N GLU A 85 -9.34 -20.26 -17.42
CA GLU A 85 -8.45 -20.84 -16.40
C GLU A 85 -8.36 -19.94 -15.16
N THR A 86 -8.16 -18.64 -15.34
CA THR A 86 -8.11 -17.66 -14.25
C THR A 86 -9.40 -17.68 -13.41
N VAL A 87 -10.55 -17.80 -14.07
CA VAL A 87 -11.85 -17.88 -13.40
C VAL A 87 -12.01 -19.18 -12.61
N GLU A 88 -11.53 -20.30 -13.12
CA GLU A 88 -11.60 -21.57 -12.41
C GLU A 88 -10.75 -21.55 -11.14
N GLU A 89 -9.51 -21.07 -11.25
CA GLU A 89 -8.60 -20.88 -10.10
C GLU A 89 -9.22 -19.96 -9.04
N LEU A 90 -9.84 -18.86 -9.46
CA LEU A 90 -10.55 -17.95 -8.55
C LEU A 90 -11.69 -18.66 -7.80
N LYS A 91 -12.50 -19.45 -8.52
CA LYS A 91 -13.62 -20.20 -7.93
C LYS A 91 -13.13 -21.22 -6.92
N GLU A 92 -12.08 -21.97 -7.25
CA GLU A 92 -11.45 -22.91 -6.33
C GLU A 92 -10.92 -22.19 -5.09
N LEU A 93 -10.20 -21.08 -5.27
CA LEU A 93 -9.66 -20.29 -4.18
C LEU A 93 -10.78 -19.78 -3.26
N LYS A 94 -11.88 -19.27 -3.83
CA LYS A 94 -13.03 -18.79 -3.06
C LYS A 94 -13.76 -19.94 -2.35
N ALA A 95 -13.94 -21.09 -3.01
CA ALA A 95 -14.58 -22.26 -2.43
C ALA A 95 -13.79 -22.83 -1.23
N ARG A 96 -12.46 -22.81 -1.29
CA ARG A 96 -11.58 -23.21 -0.18
C ARG A 96 -11.52 -22.18 0.94
N ASN A 97 -11.88 -20.92 0.69
CA ASN A 97 -11.73 -19.81 1.64
C ASN A 97 -13.03 -18.98 1.79
N PRO A 98 -14.18 -19.59 2.15
CA PRO A 98 -15.49 -18.92 2.13
C PRO A 98 -15.65 -17.80 3.18
N HIS A 99 -14.71 -17.69 4.12
CA HIS A 99 -14.71 -16.67 5.19
C HIS A 99 -13.72 -15.52 4.95
N LEU A 100 -12.93 -15.59 3.87
CA LEU A 100 -11.91 -14.60 3.55
C LEU A 100 -12.37 -13.72 2.39
N TYR A 101 -11.80 -12.52 2.28
CA TYR A 101 -11.88 -11.76 1.03
C TYR A 101 -10.96 -12.41 0.00
N VAL A 102 -11.50 -12.76 -1.16
CA VAL A 102 -10.77 -13.44 -2.23
C VAL A 102 -10.80 -12.60 -3.50
N GLY A 103 -9.63 -12.25 -4.01
CA GLY A 103 -9.47 -11.45 -5.23
C GLY A 103 -8.82 -12.21 -6.38
N GLY A 104 -9.22 -11.87 -7.60
CA GLY A 104 -8.41 -12.14 -8.80
C GLY A 104 -7.42 -11.01 -9.03
N GLY A 105 -6.46 -11.21 -9.93
CA GLY A 105 -5.49 -10.17 -10.22
C GLY A 105 -4.47 -10.56 -11.27
N CYS A 106 -3.69 -9.58 -11.69
CA CYS A 106 -2.62 -9.74 -12.68
C CYS A 106 -1.59 -8.61 -12.58
N PHE A 107 -0.56 -8.67 -13.42
CA PHE A 107 0.31 -7.53 -13.64
C PHE A 107 -0.38 -6.42 -14.43
N GLY A 108 0.03 -5.17 -14.17
CA GLY A 108 -0.54 -3.99 -14.78
C GLY A 108 -0.09 -3.76 -16.22
N PRO A 109 -0.74 -2.81 -16.94
CA PRO A 109 -0.46 -2.58 -18.35
C PRO A 109 1.00 -2.22 -18.65
N PHE A 110 1.64 -1.41 -17.81
CA PHE A 110 2.99 -0.92 -18.10
C PHE A 110 4.05 -2.00 -17.90
N THR A 111 3.92 -2.81 -16.85
CA THR A 111 4.73 -4.00 -16.60
C THR A 111 4.52 -5.01 -17.71
N LEU A 112 3.28 -5.30 -18.11
CA LEU A 112 3.02 -6.24 -19.20
C LEU A 112 3.68 -5.81 -20.51
N VAL A 113 3.57 -4.52 -20.88
CA VAL A 113 4.28 -3.98 -22.06
C VAL A 113 5.80 -3.99 -21.87
N GLY A 114 6.29 -3.74 -20.65
CA GLY A 114 7.69 -3.89 -20.30
C GLY A 114 8.21 -5.32 -20.49
N THR A 115 7.39 -6.32 -20.18
CA THR A 115 7.72 -7.74 -20.38
C THR A 115 7.70 -8.10 -21.87
N MET A 116 6.83 -7.49 -22.67
CA MET A 116 6.80 -7.69 -24.13
C MET A 116 8.02 -7.08 -24.86
N LEU A 117 8.49 -5.91 -24.42
CA LEU A 117 9.53 -5.14 -25.09
C LEU A 117 10.93 -5.31 -24.48
N GLY A 118 11.01 -5.70 -23.22
CA GLY A 118 12.15 -5.45 -22.34
C GLY A 118 12.01 -4.12 -21.60
N VAL A 119 12.35 -4.12 -20.30
CA VAL A 119 12.15 -2.98 -19.40
C VAL A 119 12.93 -1.74 -19.85
N GLU A 120 14.17 -1.90 -20.29
CA GLU A 120 14.97 -0.78 -20.82
C GLU A 120 14.33 -0.19 -22.08
N ASN A 121 13.89 -1.05 -22.99
CA ASN A 121 13.29 -0.65 -24.27
C ASN A 121 11.97 0.10 -24.07
N VAL A 122 11.09 -0.34 -23.16
CA VAL A 122 9.84 0.38 -22.89
C VAL A 122 10.12 1.76 -22.27
N CYS A 123 11.08 1.86 -21.35
CA CYS A 123 11.45 3.13 -20.73
C CYS A 123 12.01 4.12 -21.76
N MET A 124 12.89 3.65 -22.65
CA MET A 124 13.41 4.46 -23.75
C MET A 124 12.34 4.84 -24.77
N SER A 125 11.41 3.93 -25.05
CA SER A 125 10.30 4.15 -26.00
C SER A 125 9.28 5.15 -25.48
N CYS A 126 9.08 5.25 -24.16
CA CYS A 126 8.25 6.31 -23.57
C CYS A 126 8.74 7.72 -23.94
N ILE A 127 10.04 7.88 -24.20
CA ILE A 127 10.66 9.15 -24.60
C ILE A 127 10.71 9.28 -26.12
N LYS A 128 11.21 8.25 -26.81
CA LYS A 128 11.50 8.31 -28.25
C LYS A 128 10.26 8.10 -29.12
N SER A 129 9.35 7.24 -28.68
CA SER A 129 8.21 6.76 -29.47
C SER A 129 6.95 6.58 -28.59
N PRO A 130 6.46 7.64 -27.93
CA PRO A 130 5.40 7.49 -26.93
C PRO A 130 4.07 6.96 -27.49
N ALA A 131 3.70 7.32 -28.72
CA ALA A 131 2.47 6.84 -29.36
C ALA A 131 2.50 5.31 -29.58
N TYR A 132 3.68 4.76 -29.86
CA TYR A 132 3.88 3.31 -30.00
C TYR A 132 3.66 2.59 -28.65
N VAL A 133 4.18 3.15 -27.55
CA VAL A 133 3.95 2.59 -26.21
C VAL A 133 2.47 2.69 -25.85
N GLU A 134 1.81 3.82 -26.12
CA GLU A 134 0.37 4.02 -25.86
C GLU A 134 -0.50 3.01 -26.63
N GLU A 135 -0.15 2.67 -27.88
CA GLU A 135 -0.86 1.63 -28.63
C GLU A 135 -0.77 0.26 -27.96
N LEU A 136 0.43 -0.14 -27.50
CA LEU A 136 0.62 -1.40 -26.78
C LEU A 136 -0.10 -1.39 -25.42
N LEU A 137 -0.07 -0.27 -24.71
CA LEU A 137 -0.79 -0.10 -23.45
C LEU A 137 -2.30 -0.21 -23.63
N HIS A 138 -2.86 0.28 -24.73
CA HIS A 138 -4.28 0.07 -25.04
C HIS A 138 -4.64 -1.40 -25.22
N ILE A 139 -3.76 -2.17 -25.88
CA ILE A 139 -3.94 -3.62 -26.07
C ILE A 139 -3.87 -4.35 -24.72
N ALA A 140 -2.82 -4.10 -23.94
CA ALA A 140 -2.62 -4.66 -22.61
C ALA A 140 -3.79 -4.35 -21.67
N LYS A 141 -4.20 -3.08 -21.60
CA LYS A 141 -5.34 -2.62 -20.80
C LYS A 141 -6.62 -3.36 -21.17
N SER A 142 -6.91 -3.51 -22.47
CA SER A 142 -8.16 -4.13 -22.92
C SER A 142 -8.25 -5.59 -22.45
N PHE A 143 -7.15 -6.33 -22.55
CA PHE A 143 -7.08 -7.70 -22.04
C PHE A 143 -7.24 -7.77 -20.51
N ILE A 144 -6.59 -6.86 -19.77
CA ILE A 144 -6.72 -6.79 -18.31
C ILE A 144 -8.16 -6.43 -17.89
N MET A 145 -8.85 -5.56 -18.63
CA MET A 145 -10.26 -5.26 -18.39
C MET A 145 -11.15 -6.51 -18.54
N ASP A 146 -10.86 -7.37 -19.52
CA ASP A 146 -11.62 -8.61 -19.71
C ASP A 146 -11.37 -9.61 -18.57
N ILE A 147 -10.12 -9.74 -18.11
CA ILE A 147 -9.79 -10.54 -16.92
C ILE A 147 -10.51 -9.99 -15.67
N ALA A 148 -10.46 -8.67 -15.46
CA ALA A 148 -11.09 -8.02 -14.29
C ALA A 148 -12.60 -8.22 -14.25
N LYS A 149 -13.28 -8.05 -15.39
CA LYS A 149 -14.73 -8.31 -15.51
C LYS A 149 -15.05 -9.77 -15.26
N ALA A 150 -14.30 -10.69 -15.85
CA ALA A 150 -14.51 -12.13 -15.67
C ALA A 150 -14.35 -12.54 -14.20
N CYS A 151 -13.32 -12.04 -13.51
CA CYS A 151 -13.13 -12.26 -12.07
C CYS A 151 -14.31 -11.72 -11.26
N GLN A 152 -14.76 -10.49 -11.54
CA GLN A 152 -15.93 -9.90 -10.86
C GLN A 152 -17.20 -10.74 -11.08
N GLU A 153 -17.50 -11.11 -12.33
CA GLU A 153 -18.69 -11.89 -12.70
C GLU A 153 -18.72 -13.26 -12.03
N ASN A 154 -17.54 -13.77 -11.64
CA ASN A 154 -17.37 -15.05 -10.97
C ASN A 154 -17.08 -14.91 -9.46
N GLY A 155 -17.36 -13.74 -8.89
CA GLY A 155 -17.44 -13.54 -7.45
C GLY A 155 -16.15 -13.12 -6.77
N ALA A 156 -15.17 -12.56 -7.48
CA ALA A 156 -14.05 -11.88 -6.83
C ALA A 156 -14.56 -10.73 -5.93
N ASP A 157 -14.02 -10.62 -4.72
CA ASP A 157 -14.37 -9.55 -3.77
C ASP A 157 -13.60 -8.25 -4.09
N PHE A 158 -12.49 -8.35 -4.82
CA PHE A 158 -11.66 -7.25 -5.29
C PHE A 158 -10.82 -7.68 -6.51
N PHE A 159 -10.21 -6.72 -7.20
CA PHE A 159 -9.27 -6.99 -8.30
C PHE A 159 -7.89 -6.39 -8.03
N TRP A 160 -6.85 -7.23 -8.03
CA TRP A 160 -5.48 -6.85 -7.73
C TRP A 160 -4.68 -6.54 -9.01
N ILE A 161 -3.94 -5.43 -9.00
CA ILE A 161 -2.95 -5.09 -10.03
C ILE A 161 -1.59 -4.88 -9.38
N ALA A 162 -0.59 -5.64 -9.82
CA ALA A 162 0.82 -5.41 -9.52
C ALA A 162 1.50 -4.67 -10.68
N GLU A 163 2.09 -3.51 -10.44
CA GLU A 163 2.71 -2.68 -11.48
C GLU A 163 4.15 -2.27 -11.09
N PRO A 164 5.05 -3.23 -10.83
CA PRO A 164 6.40 -2.95 -10.30
C PRO A 164 7.26 -2.11 -11.26
N THR A 165 7.10 -2.27 -12.57
CA THR A 165 7.94 -1.56 -13.56
C THR A 165 7.67 -0.06 -13.57
N ALA A 166 6.48 0.36 -13.13
CA ALA A 166 6.07 1.76 -13.20
C ALA A 166 6.78 2.67 -12.17
N VAL A 167 7.49 2.12 -11.17
CA VAL A 167 8.32 2.90 -10.25
C VAL A 167 9.48 3.61 -10.95
N LEU A 168 9.93 3.08 -12.10
CA LEU A 168 10.99 3.67 -12.93
C LEU A 168 10.56 4.98 -13.61
N LEU A 169 9.26 5.25 -13.64
CA LEU A 169 8.70 6.44 -14.28
C LEU A 169 8.67 7.61 -13.29
N SER A 170 8.93 8.84 -13.76
CA SER A 170 8.57 10.03 -12.98
C SER A 170 7.05 10.07 -12.73
N PRO A 171 6.54 10.79 -11.70
CA PRO A 171 5.09 10.85 -11.44
C PRO A 171 4.24 11.27 -12.65
N ALA A 172 4.72 12.23 -13.46
CA ALA A 172 4.03 12.64 -14.69
C ALA A 172 4.02 11.53 -15.76
N MET A 173 5.10 10.78 -15.89
CA MET A 173 5.17 9.62 -16.80
C MET A 173 4.33 8.45 -16.27
N TYR A 174 4.35 8.19 -14.95
CA TYR A 174 3.50 7.18 -14.32
C TYR A 174 2.04 7.44 -14.64
N LYS A 175 1.57 8.66 -14.42
CA LYS A 175 0.20 9.08 -14.75
C LYS A 175 -0.14 8.79 -16.21
N ARG A 176 0.76 9.17 -17.12
CA ARG A 176 0.56 9.02 -18.57
C ARG A 176 0.56 7.56 -19.03
N PHE A 177 1.54 6.78 -18.63
CA PHE A 177 1.84 5.45 -19.21
C PHE A 177 1.36 4.28 -18.35
N SER A 178 0.90 4.50 -17.12
CA SER A 178 0.37 3.45 -16.25
C SER A 178 -0.92 3.89 -15.53
N GLY A 179 -0.85 4.92 -14.68
CA GLY A 179 -1.94 5.31 -13.78
C GLY A 179 -3.28 5.58 -14.47
N ASN A 180 -3.29 6.25 -15.63
CA ASN A 180 -4.52 6.47 -16.41
C ASN A 180 -5.13 5.15 -16.94
N TYR A 181 -4.30 4.19 -17.35
CA TYR A 181 -4.77 2.88 -17.83
C TYR A 181 -5.31 2.02 -16.70
N ILE A 182 -4.63 2.02 -15.54
CA ILE A 182 -5.12 1.38 -14.31
C ILE A 182 -6.47 1.98 -13.90
N LYS A 183 -6.61 3.31 -14.00
CA LYS A 183 -7.87 4.00 -13.71
C LYS A 183 -9.02 3.53 -14.58
N GLU A 184 -8.78 3.37 -15.88
CA GLU A 184 -9.79 2.83 -16.80
C GLU A 184 -10.16 1.37 -16.46
N ILE A 185 -9.19 0.55 -16.05
CA ILE A 185 -9.43 -0.82 -15.61
C ILE A 185 -10.32 -0.83 -14.35
N TYR A 186 -9.96 -0.10 -13.30
CA TYR A 186 -10.79 -0.07 -12.09
C TYR A 186 -12.16 0.58 -12.31
N SER A 187 -12.28 1.51 -13.27
CA SER A 187 -13.58 2.12 -13.60
C SER A 187 -14.52 1.18 -14.36
N CYS A 188 -14.03 0.07 -14.93
CA CYS A 188 -14.85 -0.89 -15.67
C CYS A 188 -15.46 -2.01 -14.81
N ILE A 189 -15.07 -2.06 -13.54
CA ILE A 189 -15.59 -2.97 -12.52
C ILE A 189 -16.21 -2.16 -11.36
N SER A 190 -17.06 -2.83 -10.58
CA SER A 190 -17.73 -2.29 -9.39
C SER A 190 -17.12 -2.75 -8.08
N ILE A 191 -16.37 -3.86 -8.10
CA ILE A 191 -15.58 -4.33 -6.95
C ILE A 191 -14.35 -3.43 -6.75
N PRO A 192 -13.83 -3.31 -5.51
CA PRO A 192 -12.67 -2.48 -5.23
C PRO A 192 -11.41 -2.95 -5.97
N GLY A 193 -10.63 -1.99 -6.48
CA GLY A 193 -9.30 -2.22 -7.03
C GLY A 193 -8.21 -2.16 -5.97
N PHE A 194 -7.27 -3.10 -5.99
CA PHE A 194 -6.12 -3.18 -5.09
C PHE A 194 -4.84 -3.01 -5.89
N LEU A 195 -4.07 -1.95 -5.62
CA LEU A 195 -2.90 -1.60 -6.41
C LEU A 195 -1.62 -1.80 -5.60
N HIS A 196 -0.66 -2.52 -6.17
CA HIS A 196 0.69 -2.66 -5.65
C HIS A 196 1.73 -2.16 -6.64
N VAL A 197 2.69 -1.37 -6.17
CA VAL A 197 3.86 -0.92 -6.93
C VAL A 197 5.08 -1.10 -6.03
N CYS A 198 6.02 -1.94 -6.45
CA CYS A 198 7.27 -2.16 -5.72
C CYS A 198 8.17 -0.91 -5.74
N GLY A 199 9.01 -0.75 -4.72
CA GLY A 199 9.95 0.34 -4.55
C GLY A 199 9.38 1.60 -3.88
N ASP A 200 10.18 2.66 -3.85
CA ASP A 200 9.78 3.92 -3.23
C ASP A 200 8.79 4.68 -4.10
N THR A 201 7.53 4.61 -3.70
CA THR A 201 6.40 5.23 -4.37
C THR A 201 5.93 6.51 -3.68
N THR A 202 6.68 7.00 -2.69
CA THR A 202 6.41 8.28 -2.00
C THR A 202 6.20 9.45 -2.98
N PRO A 203 6.96 9.59 -4.08
CA PRO A 203 6.72 10.65 -5.08
C PRO A 203 5.43 10.45 -5.89
N HIS A 204 4.91 9.22 -5.96
CA HIS A 204 3.81 8.79 -6.82
C HIS A 204 2.48 8.71 -6.08
N THR A 205 2.45 8.82 -4.74
CA THR A 205 1.26 8.61 -3.90
C THR A 205 0.01 9.30 -4.43
N LYS A 206 0.10 10.57 -4.88
CA LYS A 206 -1.04 11.29 -5.46
C LYS A 206 -1.56 10.63 -6.74
N GLU A 207 -0.67 10.16 -7.60
CA GLU A 207 -1.06 9.50 -8.84
C GLU A 207 -1.57 8.08 -8.60
N LEU A 208 -1.04 7.37 -7.59
CA LEU A 208 -1.58 6.10 -7.11
C LEU A 208 -3.03 6.28 -6.64
N VAL A 209 -3.32 7.30 -5.82
CA VAL A 209 -4.69 7.65 -5.39
C VAL A 209 -5.59 7.96 -6.59
N ASN A 210 -5.07 8.70 -7.58
CA ASN A 210 -5.84 9.10 -8.76
C ASN A 210 -6.23 7.93 -9.69
N THR A 211 -5.63 6.74 -9.51
CA THR A 211 -6.07 5.52 -10.21
C THR A 211 -7.47 5.08 -9.79
N GLY A 212 -7.98 5.54 -8.65
CA GLY A 212 -9.26 5.08 -8.11
C GLY A 212 -9.17 3.75 -7.35
N ALA A 213 -7.95 3.23 -7.12
CA ALA A 213 -7.73 2.10 -6.22
C ALA A 213 -8.35 2.37 -4.84
N LYS A 214 -8.93 1.34 -4.25
CA LYS A 214 -9.49 1.36 -2.89
C LYS A 214 -8.58 0.71 -1.86
N CYS A 215 -7.49 0.10 -2.31
CA CYS A 215 -6.39 -0.34 -1.48
C CYS A 215 -5.06 -0.02 -2.19
N LEU A 216 -4.12 0.59 -1.48
CA LEU A 216 -2.75 0.81 -1.92
C LEU A 216 -1.83 -0.09 -1.07
N SER A 217 -1.25 -1.09 -1.72
CA SER A 217 -0.23 -1.95 -1.15
C SER A 217 1.15 -1.36 -1.43
N LEU A 218 1.82 -0.86 -0.40
CA LEU A 218 3.05 -0.09 -0.53
C LEU A 218 4.26 -0.86 0.01
N ASP A 219 5.41 -0.72 -0.64
CA ASP A 219 6.66 -1.41 -0.29
C ASP A 219 7.23 -0.94 1.07
N SER A 220 8.09 -1.74 1.71
CA SER A 220 8.68 -1.51 3.03
C SER A 220 9.57 -0.26 3.13
N VAL A 221 9.99 0.27 1.99
CA VAL A 221 10.74 1.54 1.93
C VAL A 221 9.85 2.77 2.14
N VAL A 222 8.54 2.64 1.96
CA VAL A 222 7.59 3.74 2.10
C VAL A 222 7.20 3.93 3.57
N ASP A 223 7.26 5.16 4.07
CA ASP A 223 6.86 5.42 5.46
C ASP A 223 5.34 5.59 5.58
N PHE A 224 4.68 4.65 6.24
CA PHE A 224 3.22 4.65 6.38
C PHE A 224 2.69 5.81 7.22
N ARG A 225 3.49 6.36 8.15
CA ARG A 225 3.10 7.56 8.90
C ARG A 225 2.90 8.73 7.95
N ASP A 226 3.84 8.92 7.03
CA ASP A 226 3.72 9.97 6.01
C ASP A 226 2.57 9.68 5.03
N MET A 227 2.39 8.43 4.63
CA MET A 227 1.32 8.06 3.70
C MET A 227 -0.07 8.22 4.30
N ALA A 228 -0.25 7.92 5.58
CA ALA A 228 -1.53 7.99 6.27
C ALA A 228 -2.12 9.41 6.29
N HIS A 229 -1.27 10.44 6.18
CA HIS A 229 -1.70 11.84 6.07
C HIS A 229 -1.96 12.29 4.62
N ILE A 230 -1.39 11.62 3.63
CA ILE A 230 -1.51 11.98 2.21
C ILE A 230 -2.67 11.22 1.55
N VAL A 231 -2.85 9.96 1.93
CA VAL A 231 -3.83 9.06 1.35
C VAL A 231 -5.19 9.31 2.01
N PRO A 232 -6.25 9.56 1.22
CA PRO A 232 -7.61 9.72 1.74
C PRO A 232 -8.04 8.55 2.63
N SER A 233 -8.79 8.85 3.69
CA SER A 233 -9.21 7.83 4.68
C SER A 233 -10.23 6.82 4.14
N ASP A 234 -10.72 6.98 2.92
CA ASP A 234 -11.57 6.01 2.21
C ASP A 234 -10.77 5.00 1.37
N ILE A 235 -9.44 5.12 1.34
CA ILE A 235 -8.52 4.20 0.68
C ILE A 235 -7.74 3.43 1.74
N VAL A 236 -7.69 2.11 1.61
CA VAL A 236 -6.92 1.24 2.51
C VAL A 236 -5.43 1.37 2.22
N LEU A 237 -4.63 1.51 3.27
CA LEU A 237 -3.19 1.30 3.22
C LEU A 237 -2.88 -0.14 3.64
N MET A 238 -2.14 -0.87 2.81
CA MET A 238 -1.79 -2.27 3.03
C MET A 238 -0.27 -2.44 2.99
N GLY A 239 0.30 -3.06 4.02
CA GLY A 239 1.74 -3.23 4.16
C GLY A 239 2.23 -2.95 5.59
N ASN A 240 3.52 -2.70 5.79
CA ASN A 240 4.60 -2.93 4.84
C ASN A 240 5.84 -3.52 5.52
N VAL A 241 5.67 -4.51 6.40
CA VAL A 241 6.79 -5.21 7.04
C VAL A 241 7.75 -5.74 5.98
N SER A 242 9.04 -5.50 6.16
CA SER A 242 10.08 -5.76 5.17
C SER A 242 10.19 -7.26 4.88
N PRO A 243 9.92 -7.72 3.64
CA PRO A 243 10.03 -9.13 3.29
C PRO A 243 11.48 -9.62 3.38
N ILE A 244 12.46 -8.73 3.16
CA ILE A 244 13.89 -9.05 3.32
C ILE A 244 14.24 -9.20 4.80
N ASN A 245 13.72 -8.32 5.68
CA ASN A 245 13.92 -8.48 7.12
C ASN A 245 13.30 -9.79 7.59
N MET A 246 12.07 -10.09 7.15
CA MET A 246 11.40 -11.36 7.46
C MET A 246 12.26 -12.57 7.08
N LYS A 247 13.00 -12.52 5.97
CA LYS A 247 13.92 -13.59 5.56
C LYS A 247 15.21 -13.64 6.41
N LEU A 248 15.80 -12.48 6.71
CA LEU A 248 17.18 -12.39 7.20
C LEU A 248 17.33 -12.19 8.71
N LEU A 249 16.34 -11.61 9.38
CA LEU A 249 16.41 -11.26 10.80
C LEU A 249 15.76 -12.34 11.68
N ASP A 250 16.10 -12.31 12.96
CA ASP A 250 15.47 -13.16 13.96
C ASP A 250 14.02 -12.74 14.25
N GLN A 251 13.29 -13.62 14.92
CA GLN A 251 11.89 -13.41 15.26
C GLN A 251 11.68 -12.18 16.14
N GLU A 252 12.62 -11.86 17.05
CA GLU A 252 12.49 -10.73 17.96
C GLU A 252 12.45 -9.41 17.18
N LYS A 253 13.30 -9.25 16.17
CA LYS A 253 13.29 -8.09 15.28
C LYS A 253 12.01 -7.98 14.45
N ILE A 254 11.46 -9.10 14.00
CA ILE A 254 10.18 -9.08 13.28
C ILE A 254 9.03 -8.68 14.21
N VAL A 255 9.03 -9.16 15.46
CA VAL A 255 8.06 -8.74 16.48
C VAL A 255 8.14 -7.23 16.73
N GLU A 256 9.35 -6.69 16.89
CA GLU A 256 9.59 -5.25 17.06
C GLU A 256 9.05 -4.43 15.87
N GLU A 257 9.35 -4.85 14.64
CA GLU A 257 8.90 -4.18 13.41
C GLU A 257 7.37 -4.17 13.29
N VAL A 258 6.73 -5.32 13.50
CA VAL A 258 5.26 -5.45 13.46
C VAL A 258 4.60 -4.62 14.57
N ALA A 259 5.15 -4.65 15.79
CA ALA A 259 4.63 -3.88 16.91
C ALA A 259 4.78 -2.36 16.70
N SER A 260 5.89 -1.92 16.11
CA SER A 260 6.13 -0.52 15.76
C SER A 260 5.11 -0.06 14.71
N LEU A 261 4.95 -0.81 13.63
CA LEU A 261 4.00 -0.43 12.58
C LEU A 261 2.55 -0.46 13.08
N ASN A 262 2.18 -1.43 13.93
CA ASN A 262 0.86 -1.45 14.53
C ASN A 262 0.57 -0.24 15.41
N ARG A 263 1.56 0.20 16.19
CA ARG A 263 1.49 1.40 17.03
C ARG A 263 1.36 2.65 16.19
N ASP A 264 2.21 2.82 15.18
CA ASP A 264 2.21 3.97 14.29
C ASP A 264 0.88 4.08 13.51
N MET A 265 0.27 2.94 13.20
CA MET A 265 -1.00 2.90 12.49
C MET A 265 -2.23 2.77 13.40
N LYS A 266 -2.10 2.87 14.73
CA LYS A 266 -3.19 2.57 15.70
C LYS A 266 -4.44 3.45 15.53
N ASN A 267 -4.26 4.69 15.05
CA ASN A 267 -5.32 5.67 14.85
C ASN A 267 -5.92 5.65 13.43
N TYR A 268 -5.52 4.69 12.59
CA TYR A 268 -5.97 4.57 11.21
C TYR A 268 -6.82 3.32 11.04
N TYR A 269 -8.13 3.53 10.86
CA TYR A 269 -9.11 2.44 10.69
C TYR A 269 -9.02 1.77 9.32
N ASN A 270 -8.35 2.41 8.36
CA ASN A 270 -8.18 2.01 6.97
C ASN A 270 -6.78 1.40 6.73
N PHE A 271 -6.26 0.62 7.68
CA PHE A 271 -4.96 -0.02 7.59
C PHE A 271 -5.08 -1.55 7.68
N VAL A 272 -4.37 -2.23 6.79
CA VAL A 272 -4.21 -3.69 6.75
C VAL A 272 -2.72 -4.01 6.89
N MET A 273 -2.37 -4.78 7.91
CA MET A 273 -0.99 -5.24 8.05
C MET A 273 -0.65 -6.23 6.93
N SER A 274 0.47 -6.01 6.26
CA SER A 274 1.00 -6.95 5.27
C SER A 274 2.53 -6.84 5.23
N SER A 275 3.16 -7.79 4.56
CA SER A 275 4.50 -7.58 4.03
C SER A 275 4.48 -6.47 2.96
N GLY A 276 5.59 -5.74 2.81
CA GLY A 276 5.73 -4.68 1.81
C GLY A 276 5.77 -5.21 0.37
N CYS A 277 6.21 -6.46 0.18
CA CYS A 277 6.23 -7.15 -1.10
C CYS A 277 6.12 -8.67 -0.86
N LEU A 278 6.36 -9.46 -1.90
CA LEU A 278 6.36 -10.92 -1.84
C LEU A 278 7.35 -11.43 -0.79
N ILE A 279 6.85 -12.20 0.18
CA ILE A 279 7.67 -12.91 1.16
C ILE A 279 8.47 -14.01 0.43
N PRO A 280 9.80 -14.05 0.58
CA PRO A 280 10.63 -15.10 0.01
C PRO A 280 10.27 -16.49 0.54
N GLU A 281 10.37 -17.51 -0.31
CA GLU A 281 10.07 -18.92 0.02
C GLU A 281 10.91 -19.44 1.21
N GLU A 282 12.14 -18.97 1.38
CA GLU A 282 13.05 -19.44 2.43
C GLU A 282 12.86 -18.71 3.78
N THR A 283 11.79 -17.93 3.92
CA THR A 283 11.46 -17.20 5.15
C THR A 283 11.10 -18.17 6.27
N ALA A 284 11.69 -17.99 7.46
CA ALA A 284 11.40 -18.84 8.62
C ALA A 284 9.93 -18.77 9.04
N GLU A 285 9.33 -19.92 9.35
CA GLU A 285 7.91 -20.02 9.72
C GLU A 285 7.58 -19.18 10.96
N GLU A 286 8.52 -19.08 11.91
CA GLU A 286 8.41 -18.27 13.13
C GLU A 286 8.28 -16.77 12.84
N ASN A 287 8.95 -16.28 11.79
CA ASN A 287 8.90 -14.88 11.37
C ASN A 287 7.55 -14.58 10.71
N ILE A 288 7.03 -15.51 9.91
CA ILE A 288 5.67 -15.40 9.37
C ILE A 288 4.66 -15.43 10.53
N LYS A 289 4.79 -16.35 11.49
CA LYS A 289 3.91 -16.43 12.69
C LYS A 289 3.94 -15.15 13.51
N ALA A 290 5.10 -14.49 13.62
CA ALA A 290 5.24 -13.22 14.32
C ALA A 290 4.35 -12.13 13.69
N LEU A 291 4.33 -12.04 12.35
CA LEU A 291 3.45 -11.11 11.63
C LEU A 291 1.97 -11.32 12.00
N PHE A 292 1.49 -12.56 11.97
CA PHE A 292 0.09 -12.87 12.25
C PHE A 292 -0.30 -12.62 13.71
N ARG A 293 0.45 -13.18 14.67
CA ARG A 293 0.09 -13.12 16.10
C ARG A 293 0.09 -11.68 16.62
N ASN A 294 1.17 -10.94 16.38
CA ASN A 294 1.30 -9.57 16.88
C ASN A 294 0.30 -8.61 16.23
N THR A 295 -0.18 -8.92 15.02
CA THR A 295 -1.25 -8.14 14.39
C THR A 295 -2.62 -8.43 14.98
N LYS A 296 -2.96 -9.71 15.15
CA LYS A 296 -4.27 -10.10 15.69
C LYS A 296 -4.49 -9.61 17.13
N ASP A 297 -3.41 -9.51 17.91
CA ASP A 297 -3.45 -9.01 19.29
C ASP A 297 -3.46 -7.47 19.39
N SER A 298 -3.31 -6.76 18.27
CA SER A 298 -3.26 -5.29 18.25
C SER A 298 -4.63 -4.65 18.39
N VAL A 299 -4.74 -3.70 19.31
CA VAL A 299 -5.96 -2.91 19.54
C VAL A 299 -6.14 -1.90 18.41
N VAL A 300 -7.35 -1.85 17.84
CA VAL A 300 -7.74 -0.85 16.84
C VAL A 300 -8.76 0.09 17.47
N GLN A 301 -8.61 1.40 17.21
CA GLN A 301 -9.59 2.39 17.62
C GLN A 301 -10.83 2.29 16.72
N ASP A 302 -12.03 2.50 17.28
CA ASP A 302 -13.23 2.48 16.47
C ASP A 302 -13.25 3.63 15.45
N ILE A 303 -14.05 3.47 14.40
CA ILE A 303 -14.07 4.42 13.29
C ILE A 303 -14.44 5.85 13.71
N ASN A 304 -15.28 6.04 14.73
CA ASN A 304 -15.66 7.38 15.18
C ASN A 304 -14.52 8.02 15.96
N THR A 305 -13.86 7.26 16.85
CA THR A 305 -12.64 7.71 17.53
C THR A 305 -11.56 8.12 16.52
N CYS A 306 -11.29 7.30 15.49
CA CYS A 306 -10.31 7.66 14.45
C CYS A 306 -10.71 8.93 13.67
N ARG A 307 -12.00 9.10 13.35
CA ARG A 307 -12.50 10.30 12.68
C ARG A 307 -12.32 11.56 13.54
N ASN A 308 -12.62 11.45 14.82
CA ASN A 308 -12.46 12.53 15.80
C ASN A 308 -11.00 12.93 15.98
N ILE A 309 -10.10 11.94 16.07
CA ILE A 309 -8.65 12.16 16.11
C ILE A 309 -8.19 12.88 14.84
N ASN A 310 -8.57 12.37 13.67
CA ASN A 310 -8.21 12.99 12.39
C ASN A 310 -8.80 14.39 12.21
N LEU A 311 -9.99 14.65 12.76
CA LEU A 311 -10.62 15.96 12.71
C LEU A 311 -9.79 17.00 13.47
N LEU A 312 -9.40 16.69 14.72
CA LEU A 312 -8.56 17.61 15.50
C LEU A 312 -7.13 17.69 14.96
N PHE A 313 -6.55 16.58 14.51
CA PHE A 313 -5.25 16.57 13.83
C PHE A 313 -5.25 17.52 12.63
N ASN A 314 -6.20 17.38 11.70
CA ASN A 314 -6.28 18.24 10.52
C ASN A 314 -6.50 19.71 10.92
N HIS A 315 -7.31 19.96 11.95
CA HIS A 315 -7.51 21.30 12.50
C HIS A 315 -6.18 21.92 12.97
N LEU A 316 -5.42 21.20 13.80
CA LEU A 316 -4.11 21.62 14.32
C LEU A 316 -3.09 21.88 13.20
N ILE A 317 -3.00 21.00 12.21
CA ILE A 317 -2.01 21.12 11.13
C ILE A 317 -2.38 22.22 10.11
N SER A 318 -3.67 22.52 9.92
CA SER A 318 -4.17 23.40 8.83
C SER A 318 -3.97 24.91 9.03
N HIS A 319 -3.61 25.39 10.22
CA HIS A 319 -3.28 26.81 10.50
C HIS A 319 -4.23 27.86 9.91
N GLY A 320 -5.51 27.81 10.27
CA GLY A 320 -6.46 28.83 9.86
C GLY A 320 -7.37 29.28 10.99
N ASP A 321 -6.96 30.31 11.73
CA ASP A 321 -7.81 31.28 12.45
C ASP A 321 -8.97 30.75 13.31
N LYS A 322 -8.93 29.48 13.74
CA LYS A 322 -10.02 28.82 14.47
C LYS A 322 -9.51 28.17 15.74
N ASP A 323 -10.18 28.47 16.84
CA ASP A 323 -9.83 28.00 18.18
C ASP A 323 -9.96 26.46 18.27
N SER A 324 -8.88 25.74 18.51
CA SER A 324 -8.93 24.27 18.63
C SER A 324 -9.80 23.83 19.81
N LEU A 325 -9.99 24.68 20.83
CA LEU A 325 -10.91 24.41 21.94
C LEU A 325 -12.37 24.46 21.49
N GLU A 326 -12.71 25.34 20.55
CA GLU A 326 -14.05 25.39 19.94
C GLU A 326 -14.30 24.11 19.16
N CYS A 327 -13.33 23.68 18.34
CA CYS A 327 -13.39 22.41 17.60
C CYS A 327 -13.64 21.21 18.54
N ILE A 328 -12.88 21.13 19.64
CA ILE A 328 -13.03 20.11 20.68
C ILE A 328 -14.43 20.14 21.31
N HIS A 329 -14.94 21.33 21.63
CA HIS A 329 -16.24 21.50 22.27
C HIS A 329 -17.41 21.18 21.33
N GLU A 330 -17.38 21.70 20.10
CA GLU A 330 -18.42 21.50 19.08
C GLU A 330 -18.61 20.01 18.75
N HIS A 331 -17.51 19.26 18.69
CA HIS A 331 -17.53 17.84 18.33
C HIS A 331 -17.56 16.91 19.56
N ASN A 332 -17.59 17.47 20.78
CA ASN A 332 -17.59 16.73 22.05
C ASN A 332 -16.44 15.71 22.16
N LEU A 333 -15.23 16.13 21.79
CA LEU A 333 -14.07 15.23 21.81
C LEU A 333 -13.70 14.85 23.25
N THR A 334 -13.47 13.56 23.47
CA THR A 334 -13.02 13.02 24.76
C THR A 334 -11.54 13.36 24.99
N SER A 335 -11.11 13.37 26.25
CA SER A 335 -9.68 13.56 26.60
C SER A 335 -8.77 12.55 25.89
N LYS A 336 -9.22 11.31 25.69
CA LYS A 336 -8.45 10.27 24.99
C LYS A 336 -8.25 10.61 23.51
N GLU A 337 -9.30 11.08 22.83
CA GLU A 337 -9.22 11.51 21.42
C GLU A 337 -8.34 12.75 21.28
N VAL A 338 -8.45 13.71 22.20
CA VAL A 338 -7.60 14.91 22.20
C VAL A 338 -6.12 14.55 22.37
N VAL A 339 -5.79 13.69 23.35
CA VAL A 339 -4.40 13.27 23.57
C VAL A 339 -3.85 12.53 22.35
N ALA A 340 -4.63 11.62 21.75
CA ALA A 340 -4.21 10.91 20.55
C ALA A 340 -4.00 11.84 19.34
N ALA A 341 -4.87 12.84 19.15
CA ALA A 341 -4.69 13.83 18.09
C ALA A 341 -3.46 14.71 18.31
N ILE A 342 -3.14 15.06 19.57
CA ILE A 342 -1.91 15.78 19.90
C ILE A 342 -0.68 14.91 19.62
N GLU A 343 -0.71 13.62 20.00
CA GLU A 343 0.38 12.68 19.71
C GLU A 343 0.66 12.57 18.20
N GLU A 344 -0.39 12.38 17.39
CA GLU A 344 -0.28 12.36 15.92
C GLU A 344 0.26 13.69 15.37
N SER A 345 -0.23 14.81 15.89
CA SER A 345 0.20 16.14 15.45
C SER A 345 1.67 16.40 15.77
N LEU A 346 2.12 16.07 16.98
CA LEU A 346 3.52 16.20 17.39
C LEU A 346 4.43 15.29 16.55
N THR A 347 4.02 14.04 16.33
CA THR A 347 4.76 13.10 15.48
C THR A 347 4.90 13.64 14.06
N TYR A 348 3.81 14.15 13.48
CA TYR A 348 3.81 14.75 12.15
C TYR A 348 4.75 15.96 12.05
N ILE A 349 4.61 16.96 12.93
CA ILE A 349 5.36 18.21 12.81
C ILE A 349 6.85 18.05 13.10
N VAL A 350 7.22 17.16 14.04
CA VAL A 350 8.61 16.85 14.35
C VAL A 350 9.28 16.25 13.12
N ARG A 351 8.64 15.26 12.49
CA ARG A 351 9.15 14.62 11.26
C ARG A 351 9.21 15.59 10.08
N LYS A 352 8.14 16.36 9.82
CA LYS A 352 8.16 17.34 8.71
C LYS A 352 9.20 18.43 8.90
N ARG A 353 9.52 18.81 10.13
CA ARG A 353 10.61 19.74 10.42
C ARG A 353 11.98 19.12 10.16
N GLN A 354 12.21 17.88 10.57
CA GLN A 354 13.44 17.13 10.27
C GLN A 354 13.68 17.04 8.74
N ASP A 355 12.62 16.81 7.97
CA ASP A 355 12.65 16.77 6.51
C ASP A 355 12.80 18.14 5.82
N GLY A 356 12.78 19.25 6.58
CA GLY A 356 12.76 20.61 6.01
C GLY A 356 11.47 20.96 5.24
N LYS A 357 10.38 20.21 5.47
CA LYS A 357 9.09 20.34 4.78
C LYS A 357 8.06 21.19 5.54
N LEU A 358 8.39 21.68 6.73
CA LEU A 358 7.52 22.56 7.52
C LEU A 358 8.22 23.87 7.86
N ASP A 359 7.51 24.98 7.65
CA ASP A 359 8.01 26.33 7.97
C ASP A 359 8.12 26.56 9.49
N SER A 360 9.17 27.28 9.92
CA SER A 360 9.44 27.52 11.35
C SER A 360 8.32 28.27 12.05
N LYS A 361 7.62 29.20 11.38
CA LYS A 361 6.50 29.94 11.98
C LYS A 361 5.30 29.01 12.19
N GLN A 362 4.98 28.20 11.20
CA GLN A 362 3.94 27.17 11.32
C GLN A 362 4.27 26.19 12.44
N TYR A 363 5.49 25.67 12.48
CA TYR A 363 5.90 24.77 13.54
C TYR A 363 5.67 25.36 14.94
N THR A 364 6.08 26.61 15.19
CA THR A 364 5.86 27.28 16.47
C THR A 364 4.37 27.46 16.80
N LEU A 365 3.55 27.87 15.83
CA LEU A 365 2.11 28.08 16.04
C LEU A 365 1.37 26.80 16.45
N ILE A 366 1.73 25.64 15.88
CA ILE A 366 1.14 24.35 16.29
C ILE A 366 1.50 24.04 17.74
N PHE A 367 2.76 24.22 18.14
CA PHE A 367 3.19 24.00 19.52
C PHE A 367 2.44 24.90 20.50
N GLU A 368 2.31 26.19 20.19
CA GLU A 368 1.56 27.15 21.03
C GLU A 368 0.09 26.75 21.19
N GLU A 369 -0.56 26.28 20.12
CA GLU A 369 -1.95 25.84 20.17
C GLU A 369 -2.11 24.53 20.96
N ILE A 370 -1.16 23.59 20.83
CA ILE A 370 -1.12 22.37 21.65
C ILE A 370 -0.95 22.72 23.14
N GLU A 371 -0.04 23.64 23.49
CA GLU A 371 0.13 24.12 24.86
C GLU A 371 -1.13 24.76 25.42
N LYS A 372 -1.84 25.55 24.59
CA LYS A 372 -3.12 26.15 24.95
C LYS A 372 -4.14 25.06 25.31
N ILE A 373 -4.27 24.00 24.52
CA ILE A 373 -5.17 22.87 24.80
C ILE A 373 -4.80 22.20 26.13
N ILE A 374 -3.52 21.88 26.34
CA ILE A 374 -3.02 21.21 27.55
C ILE A 374 -3.20 22.08 28.80
N SER A 375 -3.16 23.41 28.67
CA SER A 375 -3.39 24.33 29.79
C SER A 375 -4.86 24.42 30.20
N ARG A 376 -5.79 24.14 29.27
CA ARG A 376 -7.23 24.30 29.46
C ARG A 376 -7.95 22.99 29.76
N LEU A 377 -7.40 21.87 29.29
CA LEU A 377 -7.90 20.54 29.55
C LEU A 377 -7.02 19.85 30.61
N ASP A 378 -7.64 19.08 31.49
CA ASP A 378 -6.95 18.29 32.51
C ASP A 378 -6.32 17.03 31.89
N ILE A 379 -5.41 17.22 30.94
CA ILE A 379 -4.70 16.18 30.17
C ILE A 379 -3.20 16.22 30.37
N ARG A 380 -2.72 17.02 31.34
CA ARG A 380 -1.31 17.08 31.70
C ARG A 380 -0.83 15.72 32.21
N GLU A 381 0.46 15.46 32.04
CA GLU A 381 1.13 14.25 32.51
C GLU A 381 0.66 12.93 31.85
N GLN A 382 -0.27 12.98 30.90
CA GLN A 382 -0.65 11.85 30.07
C GLN A 382 0.56 11.38 29.23
N GLU A 383 0.70 10.08 29.04
CA GLU A 383 1.79 9.51 28.26
C GLU A 383 1.46 9.56 26.76
N ILE A 384 2.41 10.04 25.96
CA ILE A 384 2.36 10.11 24.50
C ILE A 384 3.61 9.47 23.91
N TYR A 385 3.50 8.88 22.73
CA TYR A 385 4.62 8.32 21.97
C TYR A 385 4.90 9.20 20.75
N VAL A 386 6.06 9.86 20.75
CA VAL A 386 6.46 10.78 19.66
C VAL A 386 7.85 10.37 19.17
N ASP A 387 7.92 10.04 17.88
CA ASP A 387 9.16 9.77 17.14
C ASP A 387 10.13 8.82 17.86
N GLY A 388 9.66 7.60 18.17
CA GLY A 388 10.52 6.56 18.76
C GLY A 388 10.52 6.48 20.30
N GLY A 389 9.94 7.46 21.01
CA GLY A 389 10.02 7.53 22.47
C GLY A 389 8.73 7.94 23.19
N TYR A 390 8.53 7.40 24.39
CA TYR A 390 7.46 7.81 25.30
C TYR A 390 7.84 9.08 26.07
N ARG A 391 6.88 9.99 26.21
CA ARG A 391 7.02 11.27 26.90
C ARG A 391 5.74 11.60 27.66
N LYS A 392 5.85 12.49 28.65
CA LYS A 392 4.68 13.04 29.31
C LYS A 392 4.22 14.31 28.60
N LEU A 393 2.92 14.52 28.55
CA LEU A 393 2.33 15.73 27.99
C LEU A 393 2.47 16.90 28.98
N ASN A 394 3.65 17.54 28.99
CA ASN A 394 3.99 18.69 29.83
C ASN A 394 4.93 19.67 29.12
N SER A 395 5.09 20.86 29.69
CA SER A 395 5.87 21.95 29.07
C SER A 395 7.33 21.58 28.81
N GLU A 396 7.97 20.84 29.72
CA GLU A 396 9.37 20.40 29.55
C GLU A 396 9.52 19.49 28.31
N SER A 397 8.63 18.50 28.17
CA SER A 397 8.67 17.58 27.02
C SER A 397 8.37 18.29 25.71
N LEU A 398 7.45 19.24 25.70
CA LEU A 398 7.14 20.05 24.52
C LEU A 398 8.31 20.95 24.13
N GLU A 399 8.98 21.59 25.09
CA GLU A 399 10.15 22.43 24.82
C GLU A 399 11.30 21.60 24.23
N MET A 400 11.52 20.37 24.72
CA MET A 400 12.50 19.44 24.15
C MET A 400 12.17 19.09 22.70
N LEU A 401 10.92 18.67 22.43
CA LEU A 401 10.46 18.37 21.07
C LEU A 401 10.60 19.57 20.15
N GLN A 402 10.26 20.77 20.65
CA GLN A 402 10.35 22.03 19.91
C GLN A 402 11.80 22.42 19.58
N LYS A 403 12.77 22.06 20.43
CA LYS A 403 14.21 22.26 20.18
C LYS A 403 14.82 21.21 19.26
N GLY A 404 14.11 20.09 19.03
CA GLY A 404 14.65 18.91 18.36
C GLY A 404 15.52 18.04 19.28
N ASP A 405 15.56 18.36 20.57
CA ASP A 405 16.34 17.63 21.57
C ASP A 405 15.57 16.34 21.94
N GLY A 406 16.16 15.19 21.59
CA GLY A 406 15.62 13.88 21.99
C GLY A 406 14.88 13.08 20.92
N CYS A 407 14.99 13.40 19.63
CA CYS A 407 14.61 12.47 18.55
C CYS A 407 15.62 11.32 18.36
N TYR A 408 16.35 10.97 19.43
CA TYR A 408 17.40 9.95 19.45
C TYR A 408 16.97 8.81 20.37
N GLY A 409 16.22 7.87 19.80
CA GLY A 409 16.40 6.46 20.16
C GLY A 409 17.64 5.98 19.44
N GLU A 410 18.65 5.55 20.19
CA GLU A 410 19.89 4.96 19.67
C GLU A 410 19.55 3.77 18.75
N PHE A 411 19.69 3.94 17.43
CA PHE A 411 20.09 2.81 16.59
C PHE A 411 21.60 2.68 16.75
N SER A 412 22.03 1.95 17.78
CA SER A 412 23.38 1.39 17.77
C SER A 412 23.43 0.34 16.66
N SER A 413 24.30 0.64 15.67
CA SER A 413 24.88 -0.20 14.60
C SER A 413 24.60 -1.70 14.61
#